data_AF-A0A519XKV9-F1
#
_entry.id   AF-A0A519XKV9-F1
#
_cell.length_a   1.000
_cell.length_b   1.000
_cell.length_c   1.000
_cell.angle_alpha   90.00
_cell.angle_beta   90.00
_cell.angle_gamma   90.00
#
_symmetry.space_group_name_H-M   'P 1'
#
loop_
_entity.id
_entity.type
_entity.pdbx_description
1 polymer ?
#
loop_
_entity_poly.entity_id
_entity_poly.type
_entity_poly.pdbx_seq_one_letter_code
_entity_poly.pdbx_strand_id
1 'polypeptide(L)'
;MKKLFIALLSFAATAGFAQTVGKITDPVDWINPLMGTQSKPSLSNGNTYPAIGLPWGMNMWTPQTGKMGDGWAYTYDADKIRGFKQTHQPSPWMNDYAAFTIMPVTGKLRFNEDDRASWFSHKAEVSKPYYYSVYLADADVTTE
;
A
#
# COMPACT_ATOMS: atom_id res chain seq x y z
N MET A 1 -43.63 6.36 -36.18
CA MET A 1 -42.16 6.39 -35.96
C MET A 1 -41.76 6.98 -34.61
N LYS A 2 -42.20 8.19 -34.21
CA LYS A 2 -41.85 8.80 -32.90
C LYS A 2 -42.27 7.97 -31.67
N LYS A 3 -43.46 7.35 -31.68
CA LYS A 3 -43.95 6.50 -30.57
C LYS A 3 -43.13 5.22 -30.37
N LEU A 4 -42.59 4.65 -31.45
CA LEU A 4 -41.74 3.44 -31.39
C LEU A 4 -40.34 3.79 -30.84
N PHE A 5 -39.82 4.97 -31.20
CA PHE A 5 -38.56 5.49 -30.68
C PHE A 5 -38.61 5.78 -29.18
N ILE A 6 -39.71 6.35 -28.70
CA ILE A 6 -39.92 6.61 -27.26
C ILE A 6 -40.04 5.29 -26.48
N ALA A 7 -40.73 4.29 -27.01
CA ALA A 7 -40.84 2.97 -26.38
C ALA A 7 -39.47 2.26 -26.28
N LEU A 8 -38.63 2.35 -27.32
CA LEU A 8 -37.27 1.80 -27.31
C LEU A 8 -36.35 2.50 -26.30
N LEU A 9 -36.42 3.83 -26.16
CA LEU A 9 -35.67 4.57 -25.13
C LEU A 9 -36.13 4.21 -23.71
N SER A 10 -37.43 3.95 -23.53
CA SER A 10 -37.99 3.54 -22.23
C SER A 10 -37.50 2.15 -21.81
N PHE A 11 -37.35 1.23 -22.77
CA PHE A 11 -36.87 -0.13 -22.52
C PHE A 11 -35.35 -0.17 -22.27
N ALA A 12 -34.58 0.73 -22.89
CA ALA A 12 -33.15 0.88 -22.63
C ALA A 12 -32.86 1.42 -21.22
N ALA A 13 -33.74 2.28 -20.68
CA ALA A 13 -33.61 2.79 -19.31
C ALA A 13 -33.83 1.72 -18.23
N THR A 14 -34.59 0.65 -18.52
CA THR A 14 -34.85 -0.46 -17.58
C THR A 14 -33.77 -1.55 -17.58
N ALA A 15 -32.80 -1.51 -18.50
CA ALA A 15 -31.70 -2.48 -18.58
C ALA A 15 -30.44 -2.05 -17.81
N GLY A 16 -30.49 -0.93 -17.08
CA GLY A 16 -29.42 -0.51 -16.20
C GLY A 16 -29.42 -1.36 -14.92
N PHE A 17 -28.72 -2.50 -14.94
CA PHE A 17 -28.31 -3.17 -13.70
C PHE A 17 -27.34 -2.24 -12.97
N ALA A 18 -27.84 -1.41 -12.06
CA ALA A 18 -26.99 -0.79 -11.06
C ALA A 18 -26.26 -1.93 -10.32
N GLN A 19 -24.95 -1.81 -10.15
CA GLN A 19 -24.21 -2.75 -9.32
C GLN A 19 -24.74 -2.64 -7.89
N THR A 20 -25.59 -3.57 -7.49
CA THR A 20 -25.94 -3.76 -6.10
C THR A 20 -24.72 -4.40 -5.44
N VAL A 21 -24.03 -3.64 -4.61
CA VAL A 21 -22.99 -4.21 -3.75
C VAL A 21 -23.69 -5.24 -2.87
N GLY A 22 -23.36 -6.52 -3.06
CA GLY A 22 -23.87 -7.59 -2.22
C GLY A 22 -23.56 -7.31 -0.74
N LYS A 23 -24.24 -8.04 0.16
CA LYS A 23 -24.02 -7.92 1.62
C LYS A 23 -22.52 -7.85 1.93
N ILE A 24 -22.08 -6.74 2.52
CA ILE A 24 -20.70 -6.52 2.95
C ILE A 24 -20.39 -7.61 3.98
N THR A 25 -19.50 -8.54 3.63
CA THR A 25 -19.10 -9.62 4.53
C THR A 25 -18.10 -9.11 5.57
N ASP A 26 -17.15 -8.27 5.16
CA ASP A 26 -16.21 -7.58 6.04
C ASP A 26 -15.81 -6.22 5.45
N PRO A 27 -16.14 -5.07 6.09
CA PRO A 27 -15.76 -3.74 5.60
C PRO A 27 -14.25 -3.54 5.43
N VAL A 28 -13.43 -4.30 6.15
CA VAL A 28 -11.97 -4.17 6.09
C VAL A 28 -11.41 -4.51 4.70
N ASP A 29 -12.12 -5.36 3.94
CA ASP A 29 -11.71 -5.78 2.60
C ASP A 29 -11.79 -4.66 1.56
N TRP A 30 -12.43 -3.53 1.90
CA TRP A 30 -12.50 -2.35 1.04
C TRP A 30 -11.38 -1.35 1.30
N ILE A 31 -10.62 -1.55 2.38
CA ILE A 31 -9.56 -0.63 2.76
C ILE A 31 -8.32 -0.92 1.91
N ASN A 32 -7.81 0.13 1.27
CA ASN A 32 -6.55 0.10 0.54
C ASN A 32 -5.50 0.95 1.27
N PRO A 33 -4.59 0.36 2.06
CA PRO A 33 -3.51 1.09 2.73
C PRO A 33 -2.53 1.78 1.77
N LEU A 34 -2.50 1.38 0.48
CA LEU A 34 -1.66 2.02 -0.54
C LEU A 34 -2.27 3.30 -1.10
N MET A 35 -3.53 3.63 -0.76
CA MET A 35 -4.16 4.86 -1.21
C MET A 35 -3.37 6.08 -0.71
N GLY A 36 -2.90 6.91 -1.65
CA GLY A 36 -2.09 8.11 -1.37
C GLY A 36 -0.57 7.90 -1.33
N THR A 37 -0.09 6.65 -1.47
CA THR A 37 1.35 6.32 -1.40
C THR A 37 2.13 6.67 -2.67
N GLN A 38 1.44 6.85 -3.80
CA GLN A 38 2.03 7.38 -5.03
C GLN A 38 2.11 8.91 -4.97
N SER A 39 2.94 9.42 -4.08
CA SER A 39 3.12 10.86 -3.83
C SER A 39 4.58 11.27 -3.98
N LYS A 40 4.82 12.55 -4.29
CA LYS A 40 6.16 13.15 -4.42
C LYS A 40 6.25 14.43 -3.57
N PRO A 41 7.46 14.87 -3.15
CA PRO A 41 7.61 16.14 -2.43
C PRO A 41 7.02 17.35 -3.15
N SER A 42 7.04 17.34 -4.48
CA SER A 42 6.50 18.41 -5.32
C SER A 42 4.97 18.40 -5.45
N LEU A 43 4.33 17.23 -5.30
CA LEU A 43 2.87 17.09 -5.45
C LEU A 43 2.38 15.85 -4.67
N SER A 44 1.51 16.11 -3.71
CA SER A 44 0.91 15.08 -2.86
C SER A 44 -0.35 14.51 -3.50
N ASN A 45 -0.44 13.18 -3.57
CA ASN A 45 -1.70 12.45 -3.78
C ASN A 45 -2.26 11.91 -2.45
N GLY A 46 -1.67 12.31 -1.32
CA GLY A 46 -2.05 11.89 0.03
C GLY A 46 -0.87 11.91 1.01
N ASN A 47 0.36 11.67 0.53
CA ASN A 47 1.57 11.57 1.36
C ASN A 47 1.43 10.55 2.51
N THR A 48 0.81 9.41 2.21
CA THR A 48 0.61 8.29 3.14
C THR A 48 1.69 7.22 2.93
N TYR A 49 1.79 6.33 3.89
CA TYR A 49 2.48 5.04 3.79
C TYR A 49 1.49 3.95 4.22
N PRO A 50 1.62 2.69 3.76
CA PRO A 50 0.75 1.62 4.22
C PRO A 50 1.05 1.37 5.70
N ALA A 51 0.15 1.80 6.59
CA ALA A 51 0.27 1.62 8.02
C ALA A 51 -0.44 0.33 8.44
N ILE A 52 0.36 -0.63 8.91
CA ILE A 52 -0.12 -1.94 9.36
C ILE A 52 -0.12 -1.93 10.89
N GLY A 53 -1.28 -2.20 11.48
CA GLY A 53 -1.45 -2.21 12.92
C GLY A 53 -2.91 -2.18 13.34
N LEU A 54 -3.11 -2.13 14.64
CA LEU A 54 -4.44 -1.98 15.23
C LEU A 54 -4.87 -0.51 15.22
N PRO A 55 -6.19 -0.23 15.27
CA PRO A 55 -6.68 1.13 15.52
C PRO A 55 -6.01 1.73 16.76
N TRP A 56 -5.37 2.90 16.59
CA TRP A 56 -4.58 3.58 17.64
C TRP A 56 -3.44 2.74 18.25
N GLY A 57 -2.90 1.79 17.48
CA GLY A 57 -1.72 1.03 17.88
C GLY A 57 -0.56 1.97 18.21
N MET A 58 0.10 1.73 19.34
CA MET A 58 1.26 2.52 19.76
C MET A 58 2.40 2.43 18.73
N ASN A 59 2.59 1.24 18.15
CA ASN A 59 3.59 0.97 17.14
C ASN A 59 2.89 0.58 15.83
N MET A 60 3.16 1.30 14.75
CA MET A 60 2.74 0.91 13.40
C MET A 60 3.90 0.28 12.65
N TRP A 61 3.58 -0.58 11.69
CA TRP A 61 4.57 -1.21 10.81
C TRP A 61 4.34 -0.80 9.37
N THR A 62 5.42 -0.67 8.60
CA THR A 62 5.33 -0.37 7.16
C THR A 62 6.53 -0.94 6.40
N PRO A 63 6.38 -1.45 5.17
CA PRO A 63 7.51 -1.61 4.26
C PRO A 63 8.22 -0.27 4.05
N GLN A 64 9.55 -0.29 4.05
CA GLN A 64 10.37 0.88 3.78
C GLN A 64 11.04 0.75 2.41
N THR A 65 10.75 1.70 1.52
CA THR A 65 11.42 1.84 0.21
C THR A 65 12.37 3.04 0.19
N GLY A 66 12.06 4.11 0.92
CA GLY A 66 12.88 5.31 1.09
C GLY A 66 14.06 5.12 2.06
N LYS A 67 15.08 5.97 1.96
CA LYS A 67 16.28 5.90 2.82
C LYS A 67 15.95 6.12 4.29
N MET A 68 16.76 5.57 5.19
CA MET A 68 16.58 5.82 6.63
C MET A 68 16.68 7.32 6.93
N GLY A 69 15.64 7.88 7.56
CA GLY A 69 15.51 9.31 7.85
C GLY A 69 14.78 10.14 6.77
N ASP A 70 14.44 9.54 5.61
CA ASP A 70 13.56 10.18 4.64
C ASP A 70 12.11 10.13 5.12
N GLY A 71 11.40 11.26 5.01
CA GLY A 71 9.98 11.36 5.33
C GLY A 71 9.10 10.54 4.37
N TRP A 72 9.53 10.33 3.12
CA TRP A 72 8.86 9.43 2.18
C TRP A 72 9.35 7.99 2.38
N ALA A 73 9.05 7.45 3.56
CA ALA A 73 9.48 6.11 3.97
C ALA A 73 9.03 5.00 3.01
N TYR A 74 7.83 5.14 2.42
CA TYR A 74 7.32 4.31 1.34
C TYR A 74 6.78 5.19 0.22
N THR A 75 7.10 4.86 -1.02
CA THR A 75 6.50 5.43 -2.22
C THR A 75 6.14 4.31 -3.19
N TYR A 76 4.97 4.40 -3.80
CA TYR A 76 4.46 3.38 -4.72
C TYR A 76 5.38 3.17 -5.92
N ASP A 77 6.00 4.23 -6.45
CA ASP A 77 6.86 4.12 -7.63
C ASP A 77 8.27 3.53 -7.33
N ALA A 78 8.56 3.14 -6.08
CA ALA A 78 9.85 2.59 -5.71
C ALA A 78 9.96 1.11 -6.04
N ASP A 79 11.10 0.70 -6.59
CA ASP A 79 11.28 -0.69 -7.04
C ASP A 79 11.81 -1.65 -5.97
N LYS A 80 12.29 -1.12 -4.84
CA LYS A 80 12.99 -1.90 -3.81
C LYS A 80 12.50 -1.61 -2.40
N ILE A 81 12.40 -2.66 -1.61
CA ILE A 81 12.22 -2.61 -0.16
C ILE A 81 13.57 -2.83 0.52
N ARG A 82 13.90 -1.98 1.49
CA ARG A 82 15.15 -2.02 2.26
C ARG A 82 14.98 -2.44 3.72
N GLY A 83 13.74 -2.69 4.11
CA GLY A 83 13.37 -3.21 5.43
C GLY A 83 11.88 -3.05 5.73
N PHE A 84 11.47 -3.67 6.82
CA PHE A 84 10.16 -3.51 7.44
C PHE A 84 10.34 -2.70 8.71
N LYS A 85 9.73 -1.53 8.73
CA LYS A 85 10.01 -0.45 9.68
C LYS A 85 8.91 -0.38 10.73
N GLN A 86 9.29 -0.37 12.00
CA GLN A 86 8.43 0.17 13.06
C GLN A 86 8.48 1.70 12.97
N THR A 87 7.31 2.34 12.90
CA THR A 87 7.17 3.78 12.65
C THR A 87 6.13 4.41 13.57
N HIS A 88 6.34 5.68 13.89
CA HIS A 88 5.39 6.58 14.55
C HIS A 88 5.13 7.85 13.72
N GLN A 89 5.64 7.90 12.49
CA GLN A 89 5.63 9.07 11.63
C GLN A 89 4.19 9.54 11.33
N PRO A 90 3.80 10.78 11.70
CA PRO A 90 2.46 11.26 11.37
C PRO A 90 2.37 11.89 9.97
N SER A 91 3.50 12.35 9.41
CA SER A 91 3.60 12.89 8.04
C SER A 91 5.06 12.90 7.58
N PRO A 92 5.35 12.92 6.26
CA PRO A 92 6.72 13.03 5.77
C PRO A 92 7.44 14.31 6.25
N TRP A 93 6.69 15.37 6.55
CA TRP A 93 7.23 16.66 6.96
C TRP A 93 7.66 16.69 8.43
N MET A 94 6.93 15.98 9.30
CA MET A 94 7.28 15.85 10.71
C MET A 94 8.36 14.80 10.94
N ASN A 95 8.48 13.85 9.99
CA ASN A 95 9.37 12.70 10.08
C ASN A 95 9.00 11.77 11.25
N ASP A 96 9.88 10.83 11.55
CA ASP A 96 9.66 9.70 12.43
C ASP A 96 10.50 9.80 13.72
N TYR A 97 10.14 9.01 14.73
CA TYR A 97 10.90 8.86 15.96
C TYR A 97 10.86 7.42 16.46
N ALA A 98 11.86 7.04 17.26
CA ALA A 98 11.97 5.70 17.86
C ALA A 98 11.74 4.55 16.84
N ALA A 99 12.26 4.74 15.63
CA ALA A 99 12.06 3.82 14.52
C ALA A 99 13.26 2.90 14.35
N PHE A 100 12.98 1.65 13.99
CA PHE A 100 13.99 0.67 13.59
C PHE A 100 13.45 -0.20 12.46
N THR A 101 14.34 -0.94 11.80
CA THR A 101 14.00 -1.82 10.68
C THR A 101 14.49 -3.24 10.89
N ILE A 102 13.72 -4.19 10.40
CA ILE A 102 14.10 -5.60 10.25
C ILE A 102 14.05 -5.93 8.75
N MET A 103 15.06 -6.61 8.22
CA MET A 103 15.09 -7.03 6.82
C MET A 103 15.58 -8.48 6.74
N PRO A 104 14.74 -9.43 6.28
CA PRO A 104 15.22 -10.77 5.99
C PRO A 104 16.12 -10.73 4.76
N VAL A 105 17.24 -11.45 4.84
CA VAL A 105 18.21 -11.59 3.74
C VAL A 105 18.68 -13.04 3.68
N THR A 106 19.03 -13.50 2.49
CA THR A 106 19.62 -14.82 2.26
C THR A 106 21.02 -14.68 1.64
N GLY A 107 21.83 -15.72 1.74
CA GLY A 107 23.20 -15.71 1.23
C GLY A 107 24.16 -14.90 2.11
N LYS A 108 24.68 -13.79 1.58
CA LYS A 108 25.69 -12.98 2.29
C LYS A 108 25.01 -12.00 3.25
N LEU A 109 25.55 -11.89 4.46
CA LEU A 109 25.12 -10.87 5.42
C LEU A 109 25.43 -9.47 4.87
N ARG A 110 24.42 -8.59 4.87
CA ARG A 110 24.51 -7.21 4.40
C ARG A 110 23.84 -6.30 5.41
N PHE A 111 24.58 -5.30 5.90
CA PHE A 111 24.05 -4.35 6.87
C PHE A 111 23.59 -3.05 6.22
N ASN A 112 24.36 -2.50 5.27
CA ASN A 112 24.01 -1.23 4.63
C ASN A 112 22.66 -1.33 3.92
N GLU A 113 21.86 -0.27 4.02
CA GLU A 113 20.46 -0.28 3.55
C GLU A 113 20.32 -0.52 2.05
N ASP A 114 21.20 0.07 1.24
CA ASP A 114 21.16 -0.09 -0.22
C ASP A 114 21.68 -1.48 -0.65
N ASP A 115 22.60 -2.06 0.13
CA ASP A 115 23.18 -3.38 -0.15
C ASP A 115 22.19 -4.52 0.14
N ARG A 116 21.37 -4.38 1.20
CA ARG A 116 20.39 -5.38 1.63
C ARG A 116 19.01 -5.23 0.96
N ALA A 117 18.78 -4.15 0.23
CA ALA A 117 17.50 -3.88 -0.41
C ALA A 117 17.20 -4.90 -1.50
N SER A 118 15.95 -5.36 -1.54
CA SER A 118 15.47 -6.34 -2.52
C SER A 118 14.46 -5.71 -3.48
N TRP A 119 14.54 -6.08 -4.75
CA TRP A 119 13.45 -5.85 -5.70
C TRP A 119 12.14 -6.51 -5.23
N PHE A 120 11.02 -5.84 -5.51
CA PHE A 120 9.68 -6.37 -5.29
C PHE A 120 8.72 -5.87 -6.40
N SER A 121 7.48 -6.35 -6.40
CA SER A 121 6.43 -5.84 -7.27
C SER A 121 5.11 -5.80 -6.53
N HIS A 122 4.28 -4.77 -6.76
CA HIS A 122 2.92 -4.70 -6.22
C HIS A 122 2.04 -5.89 -6.62
N LYS A 123 2.38 -6.62 -7.70
CA LYS A 123 1.67 -7.85 -8.10
C LYS A 123 1.89 -9.00 -7.12
N ALA A 124 2.98 -8.96 -6.35
CA ALA A 124 3.33 -9.92 -5.32
C ALA A 124 3.35 -9.26 -3.93
N GLU A 125 2.61 -8.17 -3.77
CA GLU A 125 2.42 -7.44 -2.51
C GLU A 125 0.94 -7.52 -2.12
N VAL A 126 0.69 -7.89 -0.87
CA VAL A 126 -0.62 -7.81 -0.25
C VAL A 126 -0.52 -6.77 0.87
N SER A 127 -1.35 -5.74 0.81
CA SER A 127 -1.37 -4.67 1.81
C SER A 127 -2.77 -4.53 2.37
N LYS A 128 -2.94 -4.90 3.65
CA LYS A 128 -4.16 -4.76 4.42
C LYS A 128 -3.85 -4.09 5.77
N PRO A 129 -4.80 -3.41 6.41
CA PRO A 129 -4.55 -2.76 7.70
C PRO A 129 -4.02 -3.70 8.78
N TYR A 130 -4.41 -4.98 8.73
CA TYR A 130 -4.08 -6.01 9.72
C TYR A 130 -3.04 -7.02 9.25
N TYR A 131 -2.55 -6.93 8.01
CA TYR A 131 -1.67 -7.93 7.42
C TYR A 131 -0.95 -7.35 6.21
N TYR A 132 0.35 -7.60 6.13
CA TYR A 132 1.16 -7.24 4.98
C TYR A 132 1.99 -8.43 4.54
N SER A 133 2.09 -8.66 3.25
CA SER A 133 2.98 -9.68 2.70
C SER A 133 3.62 -9.21 1.42
N VAL A 134 4.88 -9.57 1.23
CA VAL A 134 5.59 -9.28 -0.01
C VAL A 134 6.63 -10.34 -0.31
N TYR A 135 6.79 -10.63 -1.60
CA TYR A 135 7.89 -11.44 -2.09
C TYR A 135 9.11 -10.55 -2.43
N LEU A 136 10.25 -10.86 -1.81
CA LEU A 136 11.53 -10.20 -1.99
C LEU A 136 12.39 -10.99 -2.98
N ALA A 137 12.48 -10.50 -4.23
CA ALA A 137 13.06 -11.25 -5.33
C ALA A 137 14.57 -11.53 -5.19
N ASP A 138 15.34 -10.63 -4.59
CA ASP A 138 16.79 -10.81 -4.42
C ASP A 138 17.12 -11.79 -3.29
N ALA A 139 16.22 -11.91 -2.30
CA ALA A 139 16.37 -12.81 -1.17
C ALA A 139 15.68 -14.17 -1.40
N ASP A 140 14.80 -14.29 -2.39
CA ASP A 140 13.91 -15.46 -2.59
C ASP A 140 13.14 -15.80 -1.30
N VAL A 141 12.54 -14.76 -0.70
CA VAL A 141 11.82 -14.85 0.58
C VAL A 141 10.49 -14.12 0.50
N THR A 142 9.43 -14.76 0.98
CA THR A 142 8.18 -14.09 1.34
C THR A 142 8.24 -13.65 2.80
N THR A 143 7.91 -12.39 3.06
CA THR A 143 7.75 -11.84 4.42
C THR A 143 6.28 -11.58 4.70
N GLU A 144 5.82 -11.87 5.93
CA GLU A 144 4.45 -11.71 6.43
C GLU A 144 4.46 -11.18 7.88
#